data_AF-A0A6L2MRZ4-F1
#
_entry.id   AF-A0A6L2MRZ4-F1
#
_cell.length_a   1.000
_cell.length_b   1.000
_cell.length_c   1.000
_cell.angle_alpha   90.00
_cell.angle_beta   90.00
_cell.angle_gamma   90.00
#
_symmetry.space_group_name_H-M   'P 1'
#
loop_
_entity.id
_entity.type
_entity.pdbx_description
1 polymer ?
#
loop_
_entity_poly.entity_id
_entity_poly.type
_entity_poly.pdbx_seq_one_letter_code
_entity_poly.pdbx_strand_id
1 'polypeptide(L)'
;MFNEAAKKFFDVFEMGKVYYITKGTLKVANKQFKTVQNDYEMTLNENSQVEVVANEAALIPETKINFVRIDQLGPYVLQKELIDEHSEEN
;
A
#
# COMPACT_ATOMS: atom_id res chain seq x y z
N MET A 1 5.92 8.91 4.66
CA MET A 1 6.07 9.63 5.94
C MET A 1 7.54 9.64 6.30
N PHE A 2 8.08 10.74 6.83
CA PHE A 2 9.50 10.86 7.19
C PHE A 2 9.64 11.61 8.52
N ASN A 3 10.81 11.50 9.17
CA ASN A 3 11.19 12.26 10.36
C ASN A 3 10.15 12.19 11.49
N GLU A 4 9.61 13.33 11.92
CA GLU A 4 8.67 13.41 13.06
C GLU A 4 7.36 12.69 12.78
N ALA A 5 6.83 12.79 11.57
CA ALA A 5 5.64 12.04 11.17
C ALA A 5 5.87 10.52 11.27
N ALA A 6 7.07 10.04 10.90
CA ALA A 6 7.39 8.62 11.05
C ALA A 6 7.37 8.20 12.53
N LYS A 7 8.00 8.96 13.43
CA LYS A 7 7.98 8.68 14.87
C LYS A 7 6.56 8.72 15.45
N LYS A 8 5.75 9.69 15.02
CA LYS A 8 4.36 9.88 15.48
C LYS A 8 3.46 8.70 15.13
N PHE A 9 3.60 8.15 13.93
CA PHE A 9 2.68 7.13 13.42
C PHE A 9 3.22 5.70 13.46
N PHE A 10 4.50 5.50 13.80
CA PHE A 10 5.10 4.16 13.84
C PHE A 10 4.37 3.21 14.79
N ASP A 11 4.05 3.68 16.00
CA ASP A 11 3.33 2.88 17.00
C ASP A 11 1.80 2.89 16.82
N VAL A 12 1.29 3.66 15.84
CA VAL A 12 -0.16 3.79 15.57
C VAL A 12 -0.62 2.76 14.53
N PHE A 13 0.19 2.53 13.50
CA PHE A 13 -0.14 1.61 12.42
C PHE A 13 0.21 0.18 12.80
N GLU A 14 -0.82 -0.67 12.84
CA GLU A 14 -0.71 -2.10 13.05
C GLU A 14 -1.30 -2.83 11.84
N MET A 15 -0.69 -3.97 11.48
CA MET A 15 -1.15 -4.78 10.36
C MET A 15 -2.56 -5.33 10.65
N GLY A 16 -3.43 -5.31 9.63
CA GLY A 16 -4.79 -5.83 9.72
C GLY A 16 -5.83 -4.87 10.32
N LYS A 17 -5.41 -3.71 10.85
CA LYS A 17 -6.33 -2.67 11.35
C LYS A 17 -6.74 -1.68 10.26
N VAL A 18 -7.90 -1.05 10.45
CA VAL A 18 -8.46 -0.06 9.53
C VAL A 18 -8.38 1.33 10.16
N TYR A 19 -8.07 2.32 9.31
CA TYR A 19 -7.82 3.69 9.75
C TYR A 19 -8.52 4.71 8.86
N TYR A 20 -9.07 5.76 9.46
CA TYR A 20 -9.38 7.00 8.78
C TYR A 20 -8.14 7.89 8.77
N ILE A 21 -7.71 8.31 7.57
CA ILE A 21 -6.54 9.17 7.38
C ILE A 21 -7.00 10.50 6.79
N THR A 22 -6.64 11.61 7.42
CA THR A 22 -6.95 12.97 6.91
C THR A 22 -5.71 13.86 6.90
N LYS A 23 -5.79 14.95 6.11
CA LYS A 23 -4.72 15.95 5.94
C LYS A 23 -3.38 15.37 5.45
N GLY A 24 -3.45 14.32 4.63
CA GLY A 24 -2.30 13.83 3.86
C GLY A 24 -2.05 14.67 2.61
N THR A 25 -0.81 14.71 2.14
CA THR A 25 -0.46 15.38 0.88
C THR A 25 -0.47 14.37 -0.26
N LEU A 26 -1.24 14.64 -1.31
CA LEU A 26 -1.24 13.83 -2.54
C LEU A 26 -0.21 14.36 -3.53
N LYS A 27 0.52 13.45 -4.17
CA LYS A 27 1.46 13.74 -5.26
C LYS A 27 1.28 12.72 -6.38
N VAL A 28 1.74 13.04 -7.58
CA VAL A 28 1.82 12.07 -8.67
C VAL A 28 2.79 10.97 -8.25
N ALA A 29 2.33 9.73 -8.33
CA ALA A 29 3.07 8.57 -7.85
C ALA A 29 4.32 8.32 -8.69
N ASN A 30 5.45 8.08 -8.03
CA ASN A 30 6.66 7.68 -8.74
C ASN A 30 6.57 6.21 -9.17
N LYS A 31 6.32 5.98 -10.46
CA LYS A 31 6.12 4.64 -11.04
C LYS A 31 7.35 3.73 -10.92
N GLN A 32 8.54 4.27 -10.62
CA GLN A 32 9.76 3.48 -10.46
C GLN A 32 9.88 2.76 -9.12
N PHE A 33 9.09 3.15 -8.10
CA PHE A 33 9.26 2.68 -6.71
C PHE A 33 7.95 2.22 -6.06
N LYS A 34 6.97 1.76 -6.83
CA LYS A 34 5.68 1.31 -6.30
C LYS A 34 5.23 -0.01 -6.93
N THR A 35 4.53 -0.81 -6.13
CA THR A 35 3.81 -2.02 -6.57
C THR A 35 2.32 -1.78 -6.76
N VAL A 36 1.80 -0.63 -6.30
CA VAL A 36 0.37 -0.29 -6.36
C VAL A 36 0.05 0.44 -7.67
N GLN A 37 -0.98 -0.03 -8.37
CA GLN A 37 -1.50 0.59 -9.59
C GLN A 37 -2.41 1.80 -9.29
N ASN A 38 -1.82 2.86 -8.73
CA ASN A 38 -2.50 4.14 -8.50
C ASN A 38 -1.65 5.30 -9.01
N ASP A 39 -2.22 6.22 -9.78
CA ASP A 39 -1.49 7.37 -10.34
C ASP A 39 -1.04 8.40 -9.28
N TYR A 40 -1.56 8.30 -8.06
CA TYR A 40 -1.21 9.18 -6.95
C TYR A 40 -0.68 8.41 -5.75
N GLU A 41 0.22 9.06 -5.01
CA GLU A 41 0.73 8.61 -3.72
C GLU A 41 0.39 9.63 -2.64
N MET A 42 0.10 9.16 -1.44
CA MET A 42 -0.18 9.99 -0.28
C MET A 42 0.99 9.96 0.70
N THR A 43 1.45 11.13 1.15
CA THR A 43 2.44 11.26 2.22
C THR A 43 1.81 11.91 3.44
N LEU A 44 1.89 11.23 4.59
CA LEU A 44 1.52 11.78 5.88
C LEU A 44 2.63 12.71 6.40
N ASN A 45 2.20 13.81 7.01
CA ASN A 45 3.02 14.83 7.66
C ASN A 45 2.61 15.00 9.14
N GLU A 46 3.27 15.89 9.88
CA GLU A 46 3.00 16.12 11.31
C GLU A 46 1.55 16.53 11.61
N ASN A 47 0.91 17.25 10.67
CA ASN A 47 -0.47 17.73 10.77
C ASN A 47 -1.51 16.70 10.32
N SER A 48 -1.07 15.58 9.75
CA SER A 48 -1.96 14.48 9.40
C SER A 48 -2.61 13.89 10.66
N GLN A 49 -3.84 13.40 10.49
CA GLN A 49 -4.61 12.76 11.56
C GLN A 49 -4.94 11.34 11.12
N VAL A 50 -4.81 10.41 12.06
CA VAL A 50 -5.04 8.98 11.87
C VAL A 50 -5.92 8.52 13.03
N GLU A 51 -7.09 7.98 12.71
CA GLU A 51 -8.05 7.47 13.69
C GLU A 51 -8.35 6.00 13.40
N VAL A 52 -8.28 5.15 14.41
CA VAL A 52 -8.58 3.71 14.27
C VAL A 52 -10.09 3.50 14.15
N VAL A 53 -10.50 2.65 13.21
CA VAL A 53 -11.90 2.27 13.05
C VAL A 53 -12.19 1.09 13.97
N ALA A 54 -13.00 1.32 15.01
CA ALA A 54 -13.31 0.30 16.02
C ALA A 54 -14.37 -0.72 15.55
N ASN A 55 -15.05 -0.47 14.44
CA ASN A 55 -16.19 -1.27 13.99
C ASN A 55 -15.91 -1.87 12.61
N GLU A 56 -15.89 -3.20 12.53
CA GLU A 56 -15.59 -3.99 11.32
C GLU A 56 -16.62 -3.83 10.20
N ALA A 57 -17.73 -3.14 10.46
CA ALA A 57 -18.79 -2.89 9.48
C ALA A 57 -18.42 -1.84 8.40
N ALA A 58 -17.25 -1.21 8.49
CA ALA A 58 -16.74 -0.45 7.36
C ALA A 58 -16.42 -1.44 6.24
N LEU A 59 -17.13 -1.37 5.11
CA LEU A 59 -16.85 -2.16 3.90
C LEU A 59 -15.42 -1.88 3.44
N ILE A 60 -14.46 -2.69 3.88
CA ILE A 60 -13.08 -2.61 3.44
C ILE A 60 -13.03 -3.31 2.07
N PRO A 61 -12.56 -2.63 1.01
CA PRO A 61 -12.32 -3.29 -0.26
C PRO A 61 -11.22 -4.35 -0.10
N GLU A 62 -11.45 -5.54 -0.66
CA GLU A 62 -10.46 -6.61 -0.68
C GLU A 62 -9.15 -6.18 -1.35
N THR A 63 -8.03 -6.73 -0.88
CA THR A 63 -6.70 -6.46 -1.44
C THR A 63 -6.69 -6.82 -2.92
N LYS A 64 -6.37 -5.83 -3.77
CA LYS A 64 -6.22 -6.05 -5.21
C LYS A 64 -4.82 -6.57 -5.50
N ILE A 65 -4.72 -7.85 -5.85
CA ILE A 65 -3.49 -8.50 -6.28
C ILE A 65 -3.64 -8.87 -7.75
N ASN A 66 -2.65 -8.49 -8.57
CA ASN A 66 -2.60 -8.85 -9.98
C ASN A 66 -1.62 -10.01 -10.15
N PHE A 67 -2.12 -11.22 -10.01
CA PHE A 67 -1.31 -12.44 -10.14
C PHE A 67 -0.87 -12.64 -11.59
N VAL A 68 0.37 -13.10 -11.74
CA VAL A 68 0.93 -13.57 -13.01
C VAL A 68 1.28 -15.04 -12.83
N ARG A 69 0.94 -15.87 -13.83
CA ARG A 69 1.30 -17.28 -13.79
C ARG A 69 2.81 -17.45 -13.94
N ILE A 70 3.35 -18.49 -13.30
CA ILE A 70 4.78 -18.83 -13.30
C ILE A 70 5.34 -18.95 -14.72
N ASP A 71 4.61 -19.61 -15.61
CA ASP A 71 4.98 -19.81 -17.02
C ASP A 71 4.96 -18.51 -17.85
N GLN A 72 4.34 -17.45 -17.33
CA GLN A 72 4.24 -16.12 -17.92
C GLN A 72 5.20 -15.11 -17.27
N LEU A 73 6.14 -15.55 -16.42
CA LEU A 73 7.14 -14.67 -15.81
C LEU A 73 8.19 -14.17 -16.81
N GLY A 74 8.37 -14.84 -17.96
CA GLY A 74 9.40 -14.53 -18.97
C GLY A 74 9.55 -13.05 -19.36
N PRO A 75 8.45 -12.31 -19.68
CA PRO A 75 8.51 -10.88 -20.02
C PRO A 75 8.97 -9.96 -18.88
N TYR A 76 8.92 -10.45 -17.64
CA TYR A 76 9.24 -9.68 -16.43
C TYR A 76 10.64 -9.95 -15.89
N VAL A 77 11.31 -10.99 -16.41
CA VAL A 77 12.72 -11.26 -16.13
C VAL A 77 13.55 -10.05 -16.59
N LEU A 78 14.34 -9.47 -15.68
CA LEU A 78 15.14 -8.22 -15.85
C LEU A 78 14.35 -6.90 -15.73
N GLN A 79 13.04 -6.92 -15.50
CA GLN A 79 12.30 -5.70 -15.18
C GLN A 79 12.45 -5.34 -13.69
N LYS A 80 12.42 -4.04 -13.37
CA LYS A 80 12.51 -3.54 -11.99
C LYS A 80 11.19 -3.66 -11.21
N GLU A 81 10.13 -4.13 -11.87
CA GLU A 81 8.80 -4.24 -11.28
C GLU A 81 8.70 -5.55 -10.49
N LEU A 82 8.35 -5.46 -9.21
CA LEU A 82 8.16 -6.62 -8.34
C LEU A 82 6.81 -7.26 -8.66
N ILE A 83 6.80 -8.58 -8.86
CA ILE A 83 5.60 -9.37 -9.17
C ILE A 83 5.45 -10.44 -8.11
N ASP A 84 4.22 -10.58 -7.60
CA ASP A 84 3.87 -11.62 -6.66
C ASP A 84 3.46 -12.88 -7.44
N GLU A 85 4.12 -14.00 -7.15
CA GLU A 85 3.90 -15.29 -7.81
C GLU A 85 2.96 -16.14 -6.95
N HIS A 86 1.91 -16.71 -7.55
CA HIS A 86 1.07 -17.71 -6.87
C HIS A 86 1.26 -19.06 -7.53
N SER A 87 1.86 -20.01 -6.81
CA SER A 87 1.79 -21.42 -7.15
C SER A 87 0.48 -21.99 -6.63
N GLU A 88 -0.43 -22.33 -7.55
CA GLU A 88 -1.52 -23.25 -7.25
C GLU A 88 -0.89 -24.63 -6.96
N GLU A 89 -0.86 -25.03 -5.70
CA GLU A 89 -0.55 -26.41 -5.31
C GLU A 89 -1.78 -27.27 -5.63
N ASN A 90 -1.63 -28.18 -6.59
CA ASN A 90 -2.62 -29.19 -6.95
C ASN A 90 -2.74 -30.27 -5.87
#